data_AF-A0A7J6JBC8-F1
#
_entry.id   AF-A0A7J6JBC8-F1
#
_cell.length_a   1.000
_cell.length_b   1.000
_cell.length_c   1.000
_cell.angle_alpha   90.00
_cell.angle_beta   90.00
_cell.angle_gamma   90.00
#
_symmetry.space_group_name_H-M   'P 1'
#
loop_
_entity.id
_entity.type
_entity.pdbx_description
1 polymer ?
#
loop_
_entity_poly.entity_id
_entity_poly.type
_entity_poly.pdbx_seq_one_letter_code
_entity_poly.pdbx_strand_id
1 'polypeptide(L)'
;MMARGGRLPPFVFPQCAIDGVVSPAECSAQGYHQCLPEVLAICCSLVQAYEARTPGSVAFVWKSIYKEVGRIREEYDSFSREELVSAGQAMTIYVLLQVKDQDSIPHNDIDFLISTPVLLARKLYFQMDYTSNFINGASLDRREWALRESVRRNVCLNFGFELLVDADFSGGKAATCGYDKVAVPTGRYLWEPVSNVEWSARYKKMEAEIRKKPLSIQDLRRVRRATGNGTGTEVEEGEMTSRVSDWCDGLDEFGMLVWMAVIME
;
A
#
# COMPACT_ATOMS: atom_id res chain seq x y z
N MET A 1 3.05 8.34 12.50
CA MET A 1 2.19 8.18 11.30
C MET A 1 1.79 9.55 10.84
N MET A 2 1.88 9.87 9.54
CA MET A 2 1.52 11.11 8.78
C MET A 2 1.69 12.51 9.41
N ALA A 3 1.39 12.69 10.68
CA ALA A 3 1.26 13.95 11.40
C ALA A 3 2.57 14.62 11.84
N ARG A 4 3.73 13.94 11.81
CA ARG A 4 5.01 14.54 12.22
C ARG A 4 6.17 14.09 11.34
N GLY A 5 6.96 15.08 10.91
CA GLY A 5 8.28 14.88 10.29
C GLY A 5 8.30 14.91 8.77
N GLY A 6 7.23 15.37 8.11
CA GLY A 6 7.16 15.46 6.64
C GLY A 6 7.20 14.12 5.90
N ARG A 7 7.42 13.00 6.60
CA ARG A 7 7.55 11.68 6.01
C ARG A 7 6.20 10.97 5.95
N LEU A 8 5.78 10.64 4.73
CA LEU A 8 4.59 9.83 4.49
C LEU A 8 4.84 8.34 4.84
N PRO A 9 3.79 7.59 5.22
CA PRO A 9 3.86 6.14 5.34
C PRO A 9 4.40 5.51 4.05
N PRO A 10 5.11 4.37 4.11
CA PRO A 10 5.83 3.83 2.96
C PRO A 10 4.89 3.26 1.88
N PHE A 11 3.57 3.31 2.09
CA PHE A 11 2.53 2.96 1.12
C PHE A 11 1.81 4.19 0.54
N VAL A 12 2.22 5.42 0.87
CA VAL A 12 1.67 6.68 0.33
C VAL A 12 2.75 7.43 -0.42
N PHE A 13 2.52 7.69 -1.72
CA PHE A 13 3.44 8.46 -2.56
C PHE A 13 3.06 9.95 -2.59
N PRO A 14 4.01 10.89 -2.43
CA PRO A 14 3.69 12.31 -2.44
C PRO A 14 3.37 12.84 -3.85
N GLN A 15 2.21 13.49 -4.02
CA GLN A 15 1.78 14.07 -5.32
C GLN A 15 2.75 15.13 -5.85
N CYS A 16 3.38 15.93 -4.96
CA CYS A 16 4.37 16.92 -5.37
C CYS A 16 5.57 16.30 -6.11
N ALA A 17 5.92 15.04 -5.82
CA ALA A 17 6.98 14.34 -6.54
C ALA A 17 6.54 13.87 -7.93
N ILE A 18 5.25 13.64 -8.15
CA ILE A 18 4.68 13.30 -9.46
C ILE A 18 4.62 14.56 -10.32
N ASP A 19 4.04 15.63 -9.79
CA ASP A 19 3.87 16.89 -10.51
C ASP A 19 5.21 17.58 -10.80
N GLY A 20 6.17 17.45 -9.88
CA GLY A 20 7.52 18.01 -10.02
C GLY A 20 7.59 19.53 -9.91
N VAL A 21 6.50 20.19 -9.49
CA VAL A 21 6.42 21.66 -9.35
C VAL A 21 7.12 22.16 -8.09
N VAL A 22 7.02 21.38 -7.00
CA VAL A 22 7.59 21.71 -5.69
C VAL A 22 8.33 20.49 -5.18
N SER A 23 9.53 20.66 -4.62
CA SER A 23 10.26 19.53 -4.06
C SER A 23 9.52 18.93 -2.86
N PRO A 24 9.64 17.61 -2.58
CA PRO A 24 9.04 17.02 -1.38
C PRO A 24 9.47 17.69 -0.07
N ALA A 25 10.69 18.19 0.00
CA ALA A 25 11.21 18.93 1.16
C ALA A 25 10.48 20.27 1.35
N GLU A 26 10.31 21.04 0.28
CA GLU A 26 9.54 22.30 0.33
C GLU A 26 8.05 22.04 0.62
N CYS A 27 7.46 21.02 -0.01
CA CYS A 27 6.06 20.65 0.18
C CYS A 27 5.74 20.26 1.63
N SER A 28 6.73 19.72 2.35
CA SER A 28 6.59 19.26 3.73
C SER A 28 7.23 20.20 4.77
N ALA A 29 7.64 21.42 4.38
CA ALA A 29 8.36 22.36 5.24
C ALA A 29 7.63 22.73 6.54
N GLN A 30 6.29 22.65 6.55
CA GLN A 30 5.46 22.91 7.73
C GLN A 30 5.24 21.65 8.61
N GLY A 31 5.99 20.57 8.35
CA GLY A 31 5.89 19.30 9.06
C GLY A 31 4.92 18.29 8.45
N TYR A 32 4.12 18.70 7.47
CA TYR A 32 3.16 17.88 6.71
C TYR A 32 3.12 18.31 5.24
N HIS A 33 2.81 17.35 4.36
CA HIS A 33 2.69 17.61 2.93
C HIS A 33 1.43 18.44 2.61
N GLN A 34 1.60 19.53 1.86
CA GLN A 34 0.49 20.34 1.36
C GLN A 34 -0.21 19.75 0.12
N CYS A 35 0.41 18.75 -0.52
CA CYS A 35 -0.08 18.14 -1.76
C CYS A 35 -0.98 16.90 -1.52
N LEU A 36 -1.49 16.70 -0.30
CA LEU A 36 -2.32 15.54 0.00
C LEU A 36 -3.69 15.66 -0.69
N PRO A 37 -4.17 14.62 -1.38
CA PRO A 37 -5.57 14.52 -1.81
C PRO A 37 -6.51 14.67 -0.61
N GLU A 38 -7.73 15.13 -0.85
CA GLU A 38 -8.70 15.48 0.18
C GLU A 38 -8.85 14.39 1.26
N VAL A 39 -9.08 13.14 0.86
CA VAL A 39 -9.24 12.01 1.80
C VAL A 39 -8.01 11.83 2.71
N LEU A 40 -6.81 11.99 2.18
CA LEU A 40 -5.56 11.89 2.96
C LEU A 40 -5.30 13.15 3.79
N ALA A 41 -5.73 14.33 3.34
CA ALA A 41 -5.63 15.57 4.09
C ALA A 41 -6.56 15.55 5.32
N ILE A 42 -7.78 15.04 5.16
CA ILE A 42 -8.71 14.78 6.27
C ILE A 42 -8.11 13.73 7.22
N CYS A 43 -7.61 12.62 6.68
CA CYS A 43 -6.91 11.60 7.48
C CYS A 43 -5.74 12.18 8.28
N CYS A 44 -4.90 13.04 7.67
CA CYS A 44 -3.80 13.71 8.36
C CYS A 44 -4.29 14.57 9.53
N SER A 45 -5.38 15.32 9.33
CA SER A 45 -5.99 16.14 10.39
C SER A 45 -6.55 15.28 11.54
N LEU A 46 -7.18 14.15 11.22
CA LEU A 46 -7.70 13.21 12.21
C LEU A 46 -6.58 12.48 12.97
N VAL A 47 -5.48 12.12 12.30
CA VAL A 47 -4.28 11.57 12.97
C VAL A 47 -3.70 12.61 13.92
N GLN A 48 -3.62 13.89 13.53
CA GLN A 48 -3.15 14.94 14.43
C GLN A 48 -4.06 15.08 15.66
N ALA A 49 -5.39 15.06 15.47
CA ALA A 49 -6.34 15.09 16.57
C ALA A 49 -6.21 13.86 17.49
N TYR A 50 -5.93 12.68 16.92
CA TYR A 50 -5.67 11.45 17.66
C TYR A 50 -4.39 11.54 18.49
N GLU A 51 -3.27 11.98 17.90
CA GLU A 51 -2.00 12.09 18.61
C GLU A 51 -2.03 13.19 19.70
N ALA A 52 -2.89 14.20 19.54
CA ALA A 52 -3.06 15.29 20.51
C ALA A 52 -4.20 15.05 21.54
N ARG A 53 -4.87 13.90 21.51
CA ARG A 53 -6.06 13.65 22.32
C ARG A 53 -5.73 13.59 23.82
N THR A 54 -6.67 14.06 24.63
CA THR A 54 -6.68 13.92 26.09
C THR A 54 -7.66 12.81 26.50
N PRO A 55 -7.61 12.29 27.74
CA PRO A 55 -8.58 11.30 28.21
C PRO A 55 -10.05 11.72 28.00
N GLY A 56 -10.36 13.02 28.16
CA GLY A 56 -11.71 13.56 27.95
C GLY A 56 -12.13 13.70 26.48
N SER A 57 -11.19 13.64 25.52
CA SER A 57 -11.49 13.82 24.10
C SER A 57 -11.38 12.54 23.27
N VAL A 58 -11.03 11.40 23.86
CA VAL A 58 -10.86 10.11 23.16
C VAL A 58 -12.10 9.74 22.35
N ALA A 59 -13.27 9.74 23.00
CA ALA A 59 -14.54 9.37 22.35
C ALA A 59 -14.90 10.32 21.20
N PHE A 60 -14.62 11.62 21.34
CA PHE A 60 -14.87 12.61 20.30
C PHE A 60 -13.98 12.39 19.07
N VAL A 61 -12.70 12.09 19.28
CA VAL A 61 -11.78 11.82 18.18
C VAL A 61 -12.18 10.55 17.43
N TRP A 62 -12.47 9.46 18.15
CA TRP A 62 -12.94 8.22 17.53
C TRP A 62 -14.24 8.41 16.76
N LYS A 63 -15.21 9.13 17.33
CA LYS A 63 -16.44 9.50 16.61
C LYS A 63 -16.16 10.26 15.30
N SER A 64 -15.15 11.13 15.30
CA SER A 64 -14.76 11.90 14.12
C SER A 64 -14.10 11.01 13.05
N ILE A 65 -13.24 10.08 13.46
CA ILE A 65 -12.65 9.06 12.58
C ILE A 65 -13.76 8.20 11.96
N TYR A 66 -14.67 7.66 12.77
CA TYR A 66 -15.76 6.82 12.28
C TYR A 66 -16.75 7.56 11.37
N LYS A 67 -16.96 8.86 11.60
CA LYS A 67 -17.73 9.70 10.68
C LYS A 67 -17.07 9.78 9.31
N GLU A 68 -15.75 9.92 9.27
CA GLU A 68 -15.00 9.93 8.00
C GLU A 68 -14.99 8.54 7.33
N VAL A 69 -14.87 7.45 8.10
CA VAL A 69 -15.03 6.09 7.56
C VAL A 69 -16.42 5.92 6.94
N GLY A 70 -17.46 6.44 7.60
CA GLY A 70 -18.84 6.46 7.08
C GLY A 70 -18.94 7.20 5.75
N ARG A 71 -18.41 8.42 5.68
CA ARG A 71 -18.38 9.22 4.44
C ARG A 71 -17.67 8.47 3.30
N ILE A 72 -16.48 7.93 3.57
CA ILE A 72 -15.72 7.14 2.58
C ILE A 72 -16.58 5.98 2.06
N ARG A 73 -17.25 5.24 2.95
CA ARG A 73 -18.07 4.08 2.58
C ARG A 73 -19.35 4.45 1.83
N GLU A 74 -19.91 5.63 2.06
CA GLU A 74 -21.08 6.12 1.31
C GLU A 74 -20.68 6.62 -0.08
N GLU A 75 -19.53 7.27 -0.20
CA GLU A 75 -19.11 7.95 -1.43
C GLU A 75 -18.20 7.11 -2.34
N TYR A 76 -17.61 6.01 -1.85
CA TYR A 76 -16.59 5.24 -2.59
C TYR A 76 -17.05 4.79 -3.97
N ASP A 77 -18.36 4.62 -4.17
CA ASP A 77 -18.88 4.19 -5.45
C ASP A 77 -18.67 5.22 -6.57
N SER A 78 -18.58 6.50 -6.20
CA SER A 78 -18.34 7.64 -7.07
C SER A 78 -16.87 8.02 -7.23
N PHE A 79 -15.98 7.43 -6.42
CA PHE A 79 -14.55 7.77 -6.43
C PHE A 79 -13.85 7.36 -7.72
N SER A 80 -12.94 8.22 -8.17
CA SER A 80 -11.90 7.91 -9.13
C SER A 80 -10.91 6.87 -8.58
N ARG A 81 -10.02 6.37 -9.46
CA ARG A 81 -9.00 5.37 -9.08
C ARG A 81 -8.01 5.94 -8.06
N GLU A 82 -7.62 7.19 -8.24
CA GLU A 82 -6.75 7.93 -7.33
C GLU A 82 -7.40 8.15 -5.96
N GLU A 83 -8.70 8.47 -5.93
CA GLU A 83 -9.47 8.63 -4.69
C GLU A 83 -9.66 7.29 -3.97
N LEU A 84 -9.91 6.19 -4.70
CA LEU A 84 -9.99 4.84 -4.12
C LEU A 84 -8.67 4.42 -3.47
N VAL A 85 -7.53 4.69 -4.12
CA VAL A 85 -6.21 4.44 -3.53
C VAL A 85 -6.01 5.28 -2.27
N SER A 86 -6.32 6.58 -2.33
CA SER A 86 -6.20 7.50 -1.20
C SER A 86 -7.08 7.07 -0.02
N ALA A 87 -8.30 6.63 -0.30
CA ALA A 87 -9.23 6.09 0.68
C ALA A 87 -8.71 4.78 1.28
N GLY A 88 -8.20 3.84 0.48
CA GLY A 88 -7.60 2.61 0.99
C GLY A 88 -6.39 2.87 1.89
N GLN A 89 -5.56 3.85 1.55
CA GLN A 89 -4.42 4.30 2.36
C GLN A 89 -4.88 4.95 3.68
N ALA A 90 -5.91 5.81 3.64
CA ALA A 90 -6.50 6.40 4.85
C ALA A 90 -7.12 5.32 5.77
N MET A 91 -7.86 4.37 5.20
CA MET A 91 -8.44 3.25 5.96
C MET A 91 -7.38 2.40 6.64
N THR A 92 -6.26 2.11 5.94
CA THR A 92 -5.10 1.43 6.53
C THR A 92 -4.59 2.18 7.77
N ILE A 93 -4.49 3.51 7.69
CA ILE A 93 -4.03 4.32 8.82
C ILE A 93 -5.03 4.25 9.98
N TYR A 94 -6.33 4.36 9.74
CA TYR A 94 -7.33 4.25 10.80
C TYR A 94 -7.33 2.88 11.48
N VAL A 95 -7.16 1.79 10.72
CA VAL A 95 -6.97 0.44 11.28
C VAL A 95 -5.72 0.41 12.17
N LEU A 96 -4.59 0.98 11.73
CA LEU A 96 -3.38 1.03 12.55
C LEU A 96 -3.53 1.90 13.80
N LEU A 97 -4.32 2.99 13.75
CA LEU A 97 -4.66 3.76 14.96
C LEU A 97 -5.48 2.91 15.95
N GLN A 98 -6.38 2.07 15.45
CA GLN A 98 -7.21 1.20 16.28
C GLN A 98 -6.39 0.09 16.94
N VAL A 99 -5.45 -0.51 16.20
CA VAL A 99 -4.50 -1.49 16.75
C VAL A 99 -3.65 -0.89 17.86
N LYS A 100 -3.33 0.41 17.77
CA LYS A 100 -2.61 1.15 18.82
C LYS A 100 -3.45 1.51 20.03
N ASP A 101 -4.77 1.67 19.87
CA ASP A 101 -5.72 2.05 20.93
C ASP A 101 -6.59 0.86 21.33
N GLN A 102 -5.99 -0.16 21.93
CA GLN A 102 -6.70 -1.39 22.26
C GLN A 102 -7.84 -1.15 23.27
N ASP A 103 -7.69 -0.16 24.14
CA ASP A 103 -8.69 0.21 25.14
C ASP A 103 -9.99 0.74 24.51
N SER A 104 -9.93 1.29 23.29
CA SER A 104 -11.11 1.80 22.59
C SER A 104 -11.87 0.72 21.80
N ILE A 105 -11.30 -0.49 21.66
CA ILE A 105 -11.90 -1.59 20.89
C ILE A 105 -13.33 -1.92 21.31
N PRO A 106 -13.66 -2.09 22.62
CA PRO A 106 -15.02 -2.44 23.04
C PRO A 106 -16.08 -1.37 22.75
N HIS A 107 -15.65 -0.15 22.40
CA HIS A 107 -16.53 1.01 22.17
C HIS A 107 -16.66 1.37 20.69
N ASN A 108 -15.87 0.73 19.84
CA ASN A 108 -15.74 1.06 18.43
C ASN A 108 -16.25 -0.08 17.56
N ASP A 109 -16.82 0.25 16.40
CA ASP A 109 -17.29 -0.75 15.44
C ASP A 109 -16.11 -1.28 14.61
N ILE A 110 -15.43 -2.30 15.13
CA ILE A 110 -14.22 -2.87 14.51
C ILE A 110 -14.54 -3.53 13.18
N ASP A 111 -15.68 -4.22 13.09
CA ASP A 111 -16.13 -4.87 11.86
C ASP A 111 -16.36 -3.86 10.75
N PHE A 112 -16.96 -2.71 11.07
CA PHE A 112 -17.13 -1.61 10.12
C PHE A 112 -15.78 -1.04 9.64
N LEU A 113 -14.84 -0.87 10.56
CA LEU A 113 -13.51 -0.34 10.26
C LEU A 113 -12.69 -1.27 9.37
N ILE A 114 -12.74 -2.58 9.62
CA ILE A 114 -11.96 -3.59 8.90
C ILE A 114 -12.63 -4.00 7.57
N SER A 115 -13.96 -4.06 7.50
CA SER A 115 -14.68 -4.42 6.26
C SER A 115 -14.59 -3.35 5.16
N THR A 116 -14.43 -2.09 5.53
CA THR A 116 -14.38 -0.97 4.57
C THR A 116 -13.15 -1.03 3.62
N PRO A 117 -11.90 -1.26 4.09
CA PRO A 117 -10.75 -1.46 3.20
C PRO A 117 -10.96 -2.57 2.17
N VAL A 118 -11.63 -3.67 2.56
CA VAL A 118 -11.93 -4.80 1.67
C VAL A 118 -12.86 -4.39 0.53
N LEU A 119 -13.89 -3.57 0.82
CA LEU A 119 -14.81 -3.05 -0.20
C LEU A 119 -14.08 -2.15 -1.20
N LEU A 120 -13.24 -1.24 -0.69
CA LEU A 120 -12.41 -0.35 -1.52
C LEU A 120 -11.47 -1.16 -2.42
N ALA A 121 -10.78 -2.15 -1.85
CA ALA A 121 -9.88 -3.03 -2.56
C ALA A 121 -10.62 -3.78 -3.68
N ARG A 122 -11.79 -4.38 -3.39
CA ARG A 122 -12.64 -5.05 -4.40
C ARG A 122 -12.95 -4.16 -5.59
N LYS A 123 -13.40 -2.92 -5.35
CA LYS A 123 -13.69 -1.98 -6.44
C LYS A 123 -12.45 -1.64 -7.25
N LEU A 124 -11.34 -1.37 -6.57
CA LEU A 124 -10.05 -1.05 -7.19
C LEU A 124 -9.51 -2.21 -8.04
N TYR A 125 -9.64 -3.45 -7.55
CA TYR A 125 -9.25 -4.67 -8.27
C TYR A 125 -9.99 -4.83 -9.60
N PHE A 126 -11.29 -4.55 -9.64
CA PHE A 126 -12.07 -4.65 -10.89
C PHE A 126 -11.75 -3.56 -11.90
N GLN A 127 -11.15 -2.44 -11.47
CA GLN A 127 -10.88 -1.28 -12.33
C GLN A 127 -9.45 -1.21 -12.85
N MET A 128 -8.51 -1.97 -12.27
CA MET A 128 -7.08 -1.82 -12.55
C MET A 128 -6.38 -3.15 -12.79
N ASP A 129 -5.54 -3.20 -13.82
CA ASP A 129 -4.50 -4.23 -13.93
C ASP A 129 -3.27 -3.79 -13.13
N TYR A 130 -3.13 -4.33 -11.92
CA TYR A 130 -1.98 -4.09 -11.04
C TYR A 130 -0.96 -5.23 -11.11
N THR A 131 -1.19 -6.25 -11.95
CA THR A 131 -0.30 -7.40 -12.12
C THR A 131 0.69 -7.24 -13.28
N SER A 132 0.43 -6.28 -14.17
CA SER A 132 1.30 -5.91 -15.30
C SER A 132 2.05 -4.60 -15.05
N ASN A 133 3.25 -4.49 -15.63
CA ASN A 133 4.05 -3.27 -15.70
C ASN A 133 3.77 -2.43 -16.97
N PHE A 134 2.86 -2.87 -17.85
CA PHE A 134 2.59 -2.24 -19.15
C PHE A 134 1.10 -2.00 -19.37
N ILE A 135 0.80 -0.97 -20.17
CA ILE A 135 -0.50 -0.78 -20.81
C ILE A 135 -0.30 -0.93 -22.31
N ASN A 136 -0.94 -1.92 -22.93
CA ASN A 136 -0.92 -2.13 -24.38
C ASN A 136 0.50 -2.16 -24.99
N GLY A 137 1.50 -2.63 -24.22
CA GLY A 137 2.91 -2.69 -24.65
C GLY A 137 3.68 -1.36 -24.58
N ALA A 138 3.06 -0.26 -24.14
CA ALA A 138 3.71 1.03 -23.93
C ALA A 138 4.25 1.18 -22.51
N SER A 139 5.38 1.90 -22.38
CA SER A 139 5.91 2.32 -21.08
C SER A 139 4.96 3.27 -20.38
N LEU A 140 4.83 3.11 -19.06
CA LEU A 140 4.00 4.00 -18.23
C LEU A 140 4.69 5.35 -18.03
N ASP A 141 3.90 6.43 -18.02
CA ASP A 141 4.37 7.68 -17.43
C ASP A 141 4.47 7.55 -15.90
N ARG A 142 5.12 8.51 -15.24
CA ARG A 142 5.33 8.46 -13.79
C ARG A 142 4.03 8.43 -13.00
N ARG A 143 2.97 9.12 -13.48
CA ARG A 143 1.70 9.23 -12.77
C ARG A 143 0.97 7.90 -12.78
N GLU A 144 0.82 7.29 -13.94
CA GLU A 144 0.19 5.98 -14.08
C GLU A 144 1.02 4.89 -13.41
N TRP A 145 2.35 4.96 -13.49
CA TRP A 145 3.23 4.06 -12.75
C TRP A 145 3.02 4.18 -11.24
N ALA A 146 3.02 5.40 -10.69
CA ALA A 146 2.84 5.64 -9.26
C ALA A 146 1.45 5.19 -8.79
N LEU A 147 0.41 5.37 -9.62
CA LEU A 147 -0.93 4.88 -9.33
C LEU A 147 -0.92 3.34 -9.21
N ARG A 148 -0.41 2.62 -10.21
CA ARG A 148 -0.35 1.14 -10.20
C ARG A 148 0.48 0.60 -9.05
N GLU A 149 1.61 1.22 -8.77
CA GLU A 149 2.46 0.83 -7.65
C GLU A 149 1.75 1.08 -6.30
N SER A 150 1.01 2.18 -6.18
CA SER A 150 0.18 2.45 -5.00
C SER A 150 -0.95 1.43 -4.85
N VAL A 151 -1.57 0.98 -5.96
CA VAL A 151 -2.51 -0.15 -5.93
C VAL A 151 -1.82 -1.40 -5.41
N ARG A 152 -0.69 -1.85 -5.98
CA ARG A 152 0.04 -3.04 -5.51
C ARG A 152 0.34 -2.99 -4.02
N ARG A 153 0.83 -1.85 -3.53
CA ARG A 153 1.09 -1.65 -2.10
C ARG A 153 -0.18 -1.73 -1.27
N ASN A 154 -1.30 -1.18 -1.74
CA ASN A 154 -2.59 -1.31 -1.06
C ASN A 154 -3.07 -2.78 -0.99
N VAL A 155 -2.90 -3.53 -2.07
CA VAL A 155 -3.26 -4.95 -2.14
C VAL A 155 -2.41 -5.79 -1.18
N CYS A 156 -1.09 -5.56 -1.16
CA CYS A 156 -0.19 -6.19 -0.21
C CYS A 156 -0.48 -5.81 1.25
N LEU A 157 -1.03 -4.62 1.53
CA LEU A 157 -1.51 -4.27 2.86
C LEU A 157 -2.71 -5.13 3.27
N ASN A 158 -3.69 -5.30 2.38
CA ASN A 158 -4.85 -6.15 2.64
C ASN A 158 -4.43 -7.60 2.90
N PHE A 159 -3.45 -8.10 2.15
CA PHE A 159 -2.81 -9.40 2.42
C PHE A 159 -2.28 -9.50 3.86
N GLY A 160 -1.49 -8.52 4.28
CA GLY A 160 -0.95 -8.49 5.64
C GLY A 160 -2.04 -8.40 6.71
N PHE A 161 -3.09 -7.61 6.48
CA PHE A 161 -4.21 -7.53 7.42
C PHE A 161 -5.01 -8.82 7.52
N GLU A 162 -5.22 -9.53 6.40
CA GLU A 162 -5.89 -10.84 6.39
C GLU A 162 -5.15 -11.84 7.29
N LEU A 163 -3.82 -11.88 7.19
CA LEU A 163 -2.98 -12.73 8.03
C LEU A 163 -3.02 -12.34 9.51
N LEU A 164 -3.12 -11.05 9.83
CA LEU A 164 -3.08 -10.56 11.21
C LEU A 164 -4.41 -10.71 11.95
N VAL A 165 -5.53 -10.61 11.23
CA VAL A 165 -6.89 -10.63 11.82
C VAL A 165 -7.50 -12.03 11.80
N ASP A 166 -6.87 -13.00 11.11
CA ASP A 166 -7.40 -14.36 10.90
C ASP A 166 -8.85 -14.32 10.36
N ALA A 167 -9.10 -13.38 9.44
CA ALA A 167 -10.42 -13.13 8.87
C ALA A 167 -10.37 -13.32 7.35
N ASP A 168 -11.28 -14.12 6.78
CA ASP A 168 -11.36 -14.33 5.33
C ASP A 168 -12.01 -13.12 4.63
N PHE A 169 -11.19 -12.22 4.10
CA PHE A 169 -11.67 -11.08 3.29
C PHE A 169 -11.95 -11.44 1.82
N SER A 170 -11.64 -12.67 1.41
CA SER A 170 -11.82 -13.19 0.05
C SER A 170 -13.29 -13.43 -0.30
N GLY A 171 -14.20 -13.40 0.69
CA GLY A 171 -15.64 -13.39 0.43
C GLY A 171 -16.23 -14.73 0.03
N GLY A 172 -15.71 -15.84 0.60
CA GLY A 172 -16.31 -17.16 0.52
C GLY A 172 -16.24 -17.79 -0.87
N LYS A 173 -15.41 -18.82 -1.03
CA LYS A 173 -15.33 -19.82 -2.12
C LYS A 173 -15.33 -19.32 -3.59
N ALA A 174 -15.43 -18.03 -3.87
CA ALA A 174 -15.47 -17.44 -5.21
C ALA A 174 -14.37 -16.39 -5.50
N ALA A 175 -13.53 -16.03 -4.53
CA ALA A 175 -12.22 -15.43 -4.82
C ALA A 175 -11.18 -16.55 -5.02
N THR A 176 -11.38 -17.36 -6.07
CA THR A 176 -10.59 -18.56 -6.40
C THR A 176 -9.18 -18.28 -6.93
N CYS A 177 -8.61 -17.13 -6.58
CA CYS A 177 -7.19 -16.90 -6.59
C CYS A 177 -6.88 -15.99 -5.39
N GLY A 178 -6.35 -16.55 -4.30
CA GLY A 178 -5.84 -15.76 -3.18
C GLY A 178 -4.72 -14.81 -3.62
N TYR A 179 -3.99 -14.24 -2.66
CA TYR A 179 -2.93 -13.27 -2.96
C TYR A 179 -1.76 -13.79 -3.82
N ASP A 180 -1.78 -15.05 -4.26
CA ASP A 180 -0.74 -15.70 -5.09
C ASP A 180 -0.33 -14.89 -6.32
N LYS A 181 -1.28 -14.26 -7.00
CA LYS A 181 -1.04 -13.51 -8.25
C LYS A 181 -0.67 -12.04 -8.01
N VAL A 182 -0.73 -11.58 -6.77
CA VAL A 182 -0.42 -10.19 -6.43
C VAL A 182 1.06 -9.94 -6.65
N ALA A 183 1.37 -8.98 -7.52
CA ALA A 183 2.72 -8.51 -7.73
C ALA A 183 3.27 -7.85 -6.46
N VAL A 184 4.49 -8.21 -6.07
CA VAL A 184 5.18 -7.59 -4.94
C VAL A 184 5.50 -6.12 -5.27
N PRO A 185 5.59 -5.24 -4.26
CA PRO A 185 5.93 -3.84 -4.49
C PRO A 185 7.34 -3.72 -5.10
N THR A 186 7.54 -2.68 -5.90
CA THR A 186 8.87 -2.31 -6.38
C THR A 186 9.78 -1.91 -5.21
N GLY A 187 11.09 -2.02 -5.42
CA GLY A 187 12.08 -1.59 -4.45
C GLY A 187 12.15 -0.06 -4.30
N ARG A 188 12.93 0.38 -3.31
CA ARG A 188 13.17 1.78 -2.96
C ARG A 188 13.58 2.64 -4.16
N TYR A 189 14.37 2.06 -5.07
CA TYR A 189 15.00 2.80 -6.17
C TYR A 189 14.01 3.55 -7.06
N LEU A 190 12.83 2.99 -7.35
CA LEU A 190 11.79 3.68 -8.12
C LEU A 190 10.72 4.35 -7.26
N TRP A 191 10.51 3.87 -6.02
CA TRP A 191 9.51 4.41 -5.09
C TRP A 191 9.96 5.66 -4.33
N GLU A 192 11.25 5.97 -4.31
CA GLU A 192 11.74 7.18 -3.66
C GLU A 192 11.22 8.46 -4.36
N PRO A 193 10.79 9.49 -3.59
CA PRO A 193 10.23 10.71 -4.16
C PRO A 193 11.33 11.64 -4.70
N VAL A 194 11.95 11.26 -5.81
CA VAL A 194 12.99 12.04 -6.51
C VAL A 194 12.41 12.95 -7.60
N SER A 195 13.25 13.79 -8.21
CA SER A 195 12.84 14.64 -9.34
C SER A 195 12.35 13.81 -10.54
N ASN A 196 11.49 14.39 -11.40
CA ASN A 196 11.01 13.71 -12.61
C ASN A 196 12.15 13.32 -13.57
N VAL A 197 13.20 14.13 -13.64
CA VAL A 197 14.40 13.85 -14.46
C VAL A 197 15.12 12.61 -13.94
N GLU A 198 15.37 12.58 -12.62
CA GLU A 198 16.05 11.46 -11.99
C GLU A 198 15.21 10.18 -12.06
N TRP A 199 13.92 10.24 -11.71
CA TRP A 199 13.03 9.10 -11.81
C TRP A 199 12.99 8.53 -13.23
N SER A 200 12.92 9.38 -14.25
CA SER A 200 12.93 8.94 -15.66
C SER A 200 14.23 8.23 -16.03
N ALA A 201 15.38 8.70 -15.53
CA ALA A 201 16.66 8.04 -15.73
C ALA A 201 16.72 6.68 -15.01
N ARG A 202 16.22 6.61 -13.77
CA ARG A 202 16.11 5.36 -13.00
C ARG A 202 15.20 4.34 -13.69
N TYR A 203 14.04 4.79 -14.19
CA TYR A 203 13.06 3.96 -14.90
C TYR A 203 13.65 3.37 -16.18
N LYS A 204 14.34 4.18 -17.00
CA LYS A 204 15.05 3.70 -18.21
C LYS A 204 16.13 2.67 -17.87
N LYS A 205 16.91 2.89 -16.81
CA LYS A 205 17.93 1.93 -16.37
C LYS A 205 17.33 0.57 -15.98
N MET A 206 16.12 0.56 -15.45
CA MET A 206 15.40 -0.66 -15.05
C MET A 206 14.52 -1.26 -16.15
N GLU A 207 14.56 -0.74 -17.39
CA GLU A 207 13.62 -1.14 -18.45
C GLU A 207 13.61 -2.66 -18.70
N ALA A 208 14.78 -3.29 -18.74
CA ALA A 208 14.89 -4.74 -18.93
C ALA A 208 14.20 -5.55 -17.81
N GLU A 209 14.36 -5.12 -16.55
CA GLU A 209 13.70 -5.76 -15.41
C GLU A 209 12.20 -5.48 -15.37
N ILE A 210 11.79 -4.25 -15.68
CA ILE A 210 10.37 -3.86 -15.75
C ILE A 210 9.64 -4.67 -16.84
N ARG A 211 10.34 -5.02 -17.94
CA ARG A 211 9.85 -5.90 -19.01
C ARG A 211 9.65 -7.34 -18.60
N LYS A 212 10.30 -7.81 -17.53
CA LYS A 212 10.03 -9.14 -16.97
C LYS A 212 8.68 -9.14 -16.26
N LYS A 213 8.09 -10.34 -16.12
CA LYS A 213 6.91 -10.54 -15.29
C LYS A 213 7.23 -10.11 -13.84
N PRO A 214 6.43 -9.25 -13.20
CA PRO A 214 6.63 -8.93 -11.78
C PRO A 214 6.66 -10.18 -10.92
N LEU A 215 7.53 -10.20 -9.90
CA LEU A 215 7.49 -11.22 -8.86
C LEU A 215 6.15 -11.15 -8.15
N SER A 216 5.56 -12.29 -7.82
CA SER A 216 4.31 -12.35 -7.06
C SER A 216 4.51 -12.90 -5.64
N ILE A 217 3.50 -12.77 -4.78
CA ILE A 217 3.50 -13.40 -3.45
C ILE A 217 3.70 -14.93 -3.56
N GLN A 218 3.15 -15.56 -4.60
CA GLN A 218 3.40 -16.99 -4.86
C GLN A 218 4.88 -17.28 -5.10
N ASP A 219 5.59 -16.42 -5.84
CA ASP A 219 7.02 -16.57 -6.09
C ASP A 219 7.83 -16.48 -4.78
N LEU A 220 7.49 -15.52 -3.91
CA LEU A 220 8.09 -15.41 -2.57
C LEU A 220 7.83 -16.67 -1.73
N ARG A 221 6.58 -17.18 -1.73
CA ARG A 221 6.21 -18.42 -1.03
C ARG A 221 6.98 -19.64 -1.55
N ARG A 222 7.29 -19.70 -2.85
CA ARG A 222 8.05 -20.80 -3.45
C ARG A 222 9.50 -20.79 -2.96
N VAL A 223 10.17 -19.63 -3.04
CA VAL A 223 11.56 -19.49 -2.58
C VAL A 223 11.68 -19.83 -1.09
N ARG A 224 10.76 -19.31 -0.26
CA ARG A 224 10.70 -19.64 1.18
C ARG A 224 10.62 -21.15 1.45
N ARG A 225 9.80 -21.88 0.70
CA ARG A 225 9.65 -23.34 0.85
C ARG A 225 10.87 -24.11 0.35
N ALA A 226 11.47 -23.67 -0.76
CA ALA A 226 12.65 -24.29 -1.34
C ALA A 226 13.88 -24.20 -0.42
N THR A 227 14.02 -23.11 0.34
CA THR A 227 15.06 -22.99 1.38
C THR A 227 14.89 -23.99 2.53
N GLY A 228 13.69 -24.59 2.69
CA GLY A 228 13.39 -25.59 3.73
C GLY A 228 13.40 -27.05 3.25
N ASN A 229 13.01 -27.33 1.99
CA ASN A 229 12.95 -28.67 1.41
C ASN A 229 13.43 -28.62 -0.05
N GLY A 230 14.66 -29.08 -0.30
CA GLY A 230 15.32 -29.02 -1.62
C GLY A 230 14.78 -30.04 -2.63
N THR A 231 13.62 -29.78 -3.22
CA THR A 231 12.96 -30.73 -4.13
C THR A 231 12.52 -30.17 -5.49
N GLY A 232 13.10 -29.09 -6.00
CA GLY A 232 12.78 -28.60 -7.35
C GLY A 232 13.90 -28.72 -8.38
N THR A 233 13.56 -28.41 -9.63
CA THR A 233 14.48 -28.39 -10.77
C THR A 233 15.46 -27.22 -10.63
N GLU A 234 16.75 -27.56 -10.48
CA GLU A 234 17.83 -26.65 -10.04
C GLU A 234 17.93 -25.32 -10.81
N VAL A 235 17.62 -25.30 -12.11
CA VAL A 235 17.84 -24.13 -12.99
C VAL A 235 16.76 -23.06 -12.84
N GLU A 236 15.47 -23.44 -12.88
CA GLU A 236 14.36 -22.48 -12.72
C GLU A 236 14.24 -21.97 -11.28
N GLU A 237 14.55 -22.83 -10.30
CA GLU A 237 14.65 -22.41 -8.90
C GLU A 237 15.82 -21.45 -8.66
N GLY A 238 16.95 -21.66 -9.35
CA GLY A 238 18.11 -20.78 -9.28
C GLY A 238 17.80 -19.36 -9.78
N GLU A 239 17.16 -19.22 -10.95
CA GLU A 239 16.77 -17.91 -11.48
C GLU A 239 15.76 -17.21 -10.57
N MET A 240 14.71 -17.93 -10.13
CA MET A 240 13.70 -17.35 -9.24
C MET A 240 14.31 -16.89 -7.91
N THR A 241 15.17 -17.71 -7.32
CA THR A 241 15.87 -17.39 -6.07
C THR A 241 16.76 -16.16 -6.23
N SER A 242 17.48 -16.05 -7.36
CA SER A 242 18.27 -14.85 -7.68
C SER A 242 17.39 -13.61 -7.77
N ARG A 243 16.25 -13.69 -8.48
CA ARG A 243 15.34 -12.54 -8.62
C ARG A 243 14.72 -12.10 -7.29
N VAL A 244 14.37 -13.05 -6.42
CA VAL A 244 13.87 -12.74 -5.07
C VAL A 244 14.99 -12.14 -4.22
N SER A 245 16.23 -12.62 -4.33
CA SER A 245 17.39 -12.02 -3.67
C SER A 245 17.62 -10.57 -4.12
N ASP A 246 17.63 -10.32 -5.43
CA ASP A 246 17.79 -8.97 -6.00
C ASP A 246 16.68 -8.02 -5.53
N TRP A 247 15.45 -8.54 -5.41
CA TRP A 247 14.32 -7.79 -4.86
C TRP A 247 14.52 -7.48 -3.37
N CYS A 248 14.99 -8.46 -2.57
CA CYS A 248 15.30 -8.30 -1.16
C CYS A 248 16.39 -7.24 -0.90
N ASP A 249 17.40 -7.17 -1.77
CA ASP A 249 18.47 -6.16 -1.69
C ASP A 249 17.94 -4.73 -1.95
N GLY A 250 16.83 -4.61 -2.67
CA GLY A 250 16.20 -3.34 -3.05
C GLY A 250 15.08 -2.86 -2.12
N LEU A 251 14.77 -3.56 -1.01
CA LEU A 251 13.58 -3.28 -0.22
C LEU A 251 13.61 -1.88 0.44
N ASP A 252 12.44 -1.24 0.40
CA ASP A 252 12.09 -0.17 1.34
C ASP A 252 11.40 -0.76 2.58
N GLU A 253 10.94 0.10 3.49
CA GLU A 253 10.24 -0.35 4.69
C GLU A 253 8.96 -1.13 4.38
N PHE A 254 8.30 -0.85 3.25
CA PHE A 254 7.09 -1.55 2.86
C PHE A 254 7.38 -2.94 2.29
N GLY A 255 8.38 -3.05 1.41
CA GLY A 255 8.83 -4.33 0.88
C GLY A 255 9.26 -5.30 1.99
N MET A 256 9.94 -4.79 3.02
CA MET A 256 10.28 -5.58 4.21
C MET A 256 9.02 -6.09 4.93
N LEU A 257 7.99 -5.24 5.09
CA LEU A 257 6.72 -5.67 5.70
C LEU A 257 6.06 -6.80 4.91
N VAL A 258 6.06 -6.73 3.57
CA VAL A 258 5.51 -7.79 2.71
C VAL A 258 6.31 -9.09 2.86
N TRP A 259 7.63 -8.99 2.87
CA TRP A 259 8.50 -10.15 3.07
C TRP A 259 8.25 -10.83 4.43
N MET A 260 8.15 -10.04 5.50
CA MET A 260 7.83 -10.55 6.84
C MET A 260 6.45 -11.21 6.90
N ALA A 261 5.44 -10.63 6.25
CA ALA A 261 4.11 -11.23 6.15
C ALA A 261 4.15 -12.61 5.46
N VAL A 262 4.91 -12.72 4.36
CA VAL A 262 5.11 -14.02 3.69
C VAL A 262 5.86 -15.01 4.59
N ILE A 263 6.83 -14.57 5.40
CA ILE A 263 7.54 -15.45 6.34
C ILE A 263 6.62 -15.99 7.44
N MET A 264 5.65 -15.20 7.91
CA MET A 264 4.76 -15.55 9.02
C MET A 264 3.71 -16.63 8.71
N GLU A 265 3.42 -16.91 7.44
CA GLU A 265 2.42 -17.91 7.01
C GLU A 265 2.80 -19.37 7.28
#